data_AF-A0A434I2G8-F1
#
_entry.id   AF-A0A434I2G8-F1
#
_cell.length_a   1.000
_cell.length_b   1.000
_cell.length_c   1.000
_cell.angle_alpha   90.00
_cell.angle_beta   90.00
_cell.angle_gamma   90.00
#
_symmetry.space_group_name_H-M   'P 1'
#
loop_
_entity.id
_entity.type
_entity.pdbx_description
1 polymer ?
#
loop_
_entity_poly.entity_id
_entity_poly.type
_entity_poly.pdbx_seq_one_letter_code
_entity_poly.pdbx_strand_id
1 'polypeptide(L)' 'VWVNCHNFNDVTMPFGGFKQSGWGRELGEQALQLYTETKTVAIRLP' A
#
# COMPACT_ATOMS: atom_id res chain seq x y z
N VAL A 1 -1.41 12.15 -7.10
CA VAL A 1 -1.51 13.57 -7.52
C VAL A 1 -2.58 13.67 -8.57
N TRP A 2 -3.50 14.62 -8.43
CA TRP A 2 -4.55 14.84 -9.41
C TRP A 2 -4.16 15.99 -10.35
N VAL A 3 -4.53 15.88 -11.63
CA VAL A 3 -4.32 16.91 -12.65
C VAL A 3 -5.69 17.25 -13.24
N ASN A 4 -6.08 18.53 -13.19
CA ASN A 4 -7.38 19.04 -13.67
C ASN A 4 -8.63 18.47 -12.98
N CYS A 5 -8.47 17.82 -11.82
CA CYS A 5 -9.57 17.38 -10.95
C CYS A 5 -9.15 17.45 -9.47
N HIS A 6 -10.11 17.32 -8.56
CA HIS A 6 -9.88 17.35 -7.12
C HIS A 6 -10.70 16.28 -6.40
N ASN A 7 -10.09 15.62 -5.42
CA ASN A 7 -10.71 14.61 -4.55
C ASN A 7 -11.31 13.39 -5.28
N PHE A 8 -10.71 13.00 -6.42
CA PHE A 8 -11.06 11.75 -7.10
C PHE A 8 -10.32 10.58 -6.45
N ASN A 9 -11.04 9.60 -5.91
CA ASN A 9 -10.45 8.41 -5.31
C ASN A 9 -11.13 7.16 -5.83
N ASP A 10 -10.35 6.10 -6.00
CA ASP A 10 -10.81 4.77 -6.38
C ASP A 10 -10.21 3.74 -5.42
N VAL A 11 -10.89 2.62 -5.19
CA VAL A 11 -10.46 1.58 -4.24
C VAL A 11 -9.15 0.90 -4.65
N THR A 12 -8.80 0.95 -5.93
CA THR A 12 -7.55 0.40 -6.46
C THR A 12 -6.38 1.37 -6.39
N MET A 13 -6.63 2.66 -6.12
CA MET A 13 -5.60 3.69 -6.06
C MET A 13 -5.02 3.81 -4.64
N PRO A 14 -3.74 3.50 -4.42
CA PRO A 14 -3.13 3.65 -3.11
C PRO A 14 -3.08 5.13 -2.70
N PHE A 15 -3.52 5.41 -1.48
CA PHE A 15 -3.61 6.76 -0.91
C PHE A 15 -2.82 6.87 0.39
N GLY A 16 -2.14 8.00 0.59
CA GLY A 16 -1.41 8.25 1.83
C GLY A 16 -0.52 9.49 1.79
N GLY A 17 -0.09 9.91 2.97
CA GLY A 17 0.67 11.14 3.17
C GLY A 17 2.17 11.00 2.93
N PHE A 18 2.85 12.15 2.91
CA PHE A 18 4.31 12.26 3.00
C PHE A 18 4.68 13.13 4.20
N LYS A 19 5.82 12.86 4.85
CA LYS A 19 6.27 13.53 6.09
C LYS A 19 5.25 13.39 7.23
N GLN A 20 4.87 14.49 7.88
CA GLN A 20 3.95 14.50 9.01
C GLN A 20 2.49 14.19 8.62
N SER A 21 2.18 14.10 7.32
CA SER A 21 0.84 13.72 6.85
C SER A 21 0.53 12.23 7.02
N GLY A 22 1.51 11.41 7.45
CA GLY A 22 1.31 10.00 7.79
C GLY A 22 2.37 9.07 7.21
N TRP A 23 2.26 7.79 7.58
CA TRP A 23 3.15 6.70 7.18
C TRP A 23 2.34 5.56 6.57
N GLY A 24 2.93 4.82 5.62
CA GLY A 24 2.23 3.75 4.92
C GLY A 24 1.27 4.24 3.82
N ARG A 25 0.49 3.31 3.25
CA ARG A 25 -0.52 3.55 2.22
C ARG A 25 -1.75 2.70 2.51
N GLU A 26 -2.91 3.31 2.39
CA GLU A 26 -4.21 2.63 2.39
C GLU A 26 -4.72 2.48 0.96
N LEU A 27 -5.75 1.65 0.76
CA LEU A 27 -6.30 1.28 -0.55
C LEU A 27 -5.28 0.60 -1.48
N GLY A 28 -5.77 0.08 -2.61
CA GLY A 28 -4.97 -0.68 -3.56
C GLY A 28 -4.28 -1.91 -2.94
N GLU A 29 -3.38 -2.53 -3.70
CA GLU A 29 -2.62 -3.69 -3.23
C GLU A 29 -1.64 -3.36 -2.10
N GLN A 30 -1.14 -2.12 -2.07
CA GLN A 30 -0.16 -1.68 -1.08
C GLN A 30 -0.71 -1.70 0.35
N ALA A 31 -2.02 -1.52 0.54
CA ALA A 31 -2.65 -1.61 1.86
C ALA A 31 -2.50 -2.99 2.49
N LEU A 32 -2.51 -4.07 1.69
CA LEU A 32 -2.37 -5.43 2.21
C LEU A 32 -1.03 -5.64 2.91
N GLN A 33 0.03 -4.94 2.47
CA GLN A 33 1.35 -5.03 3.08
C GLN A 33 1.38 -4.48 4.51
N LEU A 34 0.45 -3.60 4.88
CA LEU A 34 0.35 -3.08 6.26
C LEU A 34 -0.21 -4.13 7.24
N TYR A 35 -0.96 -5.11 6.73
CA TYR A 35 -1.67 -6.10 7.52
C TYR A 35 -1.15 -7.53 7.32
N THR A 36 -0.13 -7.70 6.49
CA THR A 36 0.49 -9.00 6.19
C THR A 36 1.98 -8.95 6.44
N GLU A 37 2.54 -10.08 6.87
CA GLU A 37 3.97 -10.24 7.08
C GLU A 37 4.54 -11.23 6.07
N THR A 38 5.66 -10.89 5.45
CA THR A 38 6.37 -11.82 4.55
C THR A 38 7.11 -12.86 5.38
N LYS A 39 6.75 -14.14 5.22
CA LYS A 39 7.42 -15.26 5.86
C LYS A 39 8.32 -15.99 4.86
N THR A 40 9.61 -16.07 5.15
CA THR A 40 10.56 -16.88 4.39
C THR A 40 10.49 -18.34 4.83
N VAL A 41 10.36 -19.27 3.89
CA VAL A 41 10.38 -20.71 4.14
C VAL A 41 11.53 -21.34 3.34
N ALA A 42 12.41 -22.07 4.02
CA ALA A 42 13.51 -22.81 3.41
C ALA A 42 13.29 -24.31 3.63
N ILE A 43 13.34 -25.08 2.54
CA ILE A 43 13.11 -26.53 2.55
C ILE A 43 14.32 -27.20 1.91
N ARG A 44 14.92 -28.16 2.62
CA ARG A 44 15.95 -29.04 2.06
C ARG A 44 15.26 -30.18 1.32
N LEU A 45 15.50 -30.28 0.02
CA LEU A 45 15.03 -31.38 -0.83
C LEU A 45 15.97 -32.60 -0.71
N PRO A 46 15.47 -33.83 -0.96
CA PRO A 46 16.26 -35.06 -0.92
C PRO A 46 17.38 -35.09 -1.97
#